data_AF-A0A382TYU8-F1
#
_entry.id   AF-A0A382TYU8-F1
#
_cell.length_a   1.000
_cell.length_b   1.000
_cell.length_c   1.000
_cell.angle_alpha   90.00
_cell.angle_beta   90.00
_cell.angle_gamma   90.00
#
_symmetry.space_group_name_H-M   'P 1'
#
loop_
_entity.id
_entity.type
_entity.pdbx_description
1 polymer ?
#
loop_
_entity_poly.entity_id
_entity_poly.type
_entity_poly.pdbx_seq_one_letter_code
_entity_poly.pdbx_strand_id
1 'polypeptide(L)'
;HHNKHFEEAYINLSAAYLKQKEFKLFLTTLNTLKSINSKHPLLHYNFSCYYSLLGDIPKGIESLKRSIEHGFQNYQTLTTDPDIKNLRQSPQFRKLQDFLLNKNEQENLIPKV
;
A
#
# COMPACT_ATOMS: atom_id res chain seq x y z
N HIS A 1 22.16 10.02 -3.33
CA HIS A 1 21.92 8.61 -3.71
C HIS A 1 21.79 7.63 -2.54
N HIS A 2 22.21 7.95 -1.30
CA HIS A 2 22.15 6.99 -0.20
C HIS A 2 20.74 6.63 0.30
N ASN A 3 19.74 7.53 0.20
CA ASN A 3 18.44 7.34 0.85
C ASN A 3 17.62 6.15 0.30
N LYS A 4 17.67 5.92 -1.02
CA LYS A 4 16.84 4.88 -1.68
C LYS A 4 17.12 3.46 -1.16
N HIS A 5 18.39 3.12 -0.93
CA HIS A 5 18.76 1.80 -0.39
C HIS A 5 18.30 1.61 1.06
N PHE A 6 18.27 2.69 1.85
CA PHE A 6 17.72 2.63 3.20
C PHE A 6 16.20 2.48 3.17
N GLU A 7 15.49 3.22 2.32
CA GLU A 7 14.04 3.13 2.16
C GLU A 7 13.60 1.70 1.78
N GLU A 8 14.26 1.08 0.80
CA GLU A 8 14.01 -0.31 0.39
C GLU A 8 14.24 -1.30 1.54
N ALA A 9 15.28 -1.10 2.36
CA ALA A 9 15.55 -1.93 3.52
C ALA A 9 14.42 -1.83 4.58
N TYR A 10 13.92 -0.63 4.87
CA TYR A 10 12.78 -0.45 5.78
C TYR A 10 11.50 -1.11 5.24
N ILE A 11 11.26 -1.03 3.92
CA ILE A 11 10.13 -1.71 3.28
C ILE A 11 10.22 -3.22 3.45
N ASN A 12 11.35 -3.82 3.09
CA ASN A 12 11.53 -5.27 3.17
C ASN A 12 11.49 -5.77 4.61
N LEU A 13 12.11 -5.02 5.54
CA LEU A 13 12.13 -5.36 6.96
C LEU A 13 10.73 -5.28 7.59
N SER A 14 9.96 -4.24 7.27
CA SER A 14 8.59 -4.12 7.79
C SER A 14 7.70 -5.26 7.26
N ALA A 15 7.81 -5.62 5.98
CA ALA A 15 7.09 -6.76 5.42
C ALA A 15 7.44 -8.08 6.15
N ALA A 16 8.73 -8.29 6.45
CA ALA A 16 9.17 -9.47 7.21
C ALA A 16 8.61 -9.50 8.64
N TYR A 17 8.56 -8.37 9.34
CA TYR A 17 7.94 -8.28 10.66
C TYR A 17 6.43 -8.49 10.61
N LEU A 18 5.77 -8.02 9.55
CA LEU A 18 4.34 -8.23 9.37
C LEU A 18 4.01 -9.72 9.22
N LYS A 19 4.79 -10.46 8.43
CA LYS A 19 4.64 -11.92 8.27
C LYS A 19 4.84 -12.70 9.57
N GLN A 20 5.75 -12.23 10.42
CA GLN A 20 5.99 -12.80 11.75
C GLN A 20 4.97 -12.35 12.81
N LYS A 21 4.04 -11.45 12.44
CA LYS A 21 3.08 -10.80 13.36
C LYS A 21 3.75 -9.99 14.48
N GLU A 22 4.98 -9.55 14.25
CA GLU A 22 5.76 -8.69 15.15
C GLU A 22 5.33 -7.23 14.98
N PHE A 23 4.10 -6.92 15.39
CA PHE A 23 3.47 -5.62 15.10
C PHE A 23 4.20 -4.42 15.71
N LYS A 24 4.84 -4.59 16.86
CA LYS A 24 5.63 -3.53 17.48
C LYS A 24 6.81 -3.14 16.58
N LEU A 25 7.55 -4.14 16.10
CA LEU A 25 8.70 -3.92 15.22
C LEU A 25 8.25 -3.37 13.87
N PHE A 26 7.18 -3.91 13.29
CA PHE A 26 6.54 -3.37 12.08
C PHE A 26 6.28 -1.85 12.21
N LEU A 27 5.60 -1.43 13.28
CA LEU A 27 5.24 -0.04 13.50
C LEU A 27 6.48 0.84 13.69
N THR A 28 7.47 0.38 14.46
CA THR A 28 8.74 1.10 14.62
C THR A 28 9.43 1.29 13.26
N THR A 29 9.59 0.22 12.48
CA THR A 29 10.25 0.24 11.17
C THR A 29 9.54 1.19 10.19
N LEU A 30 8.21 1.10 10.06
CA LEU A 30 7.47 1.98 9.15
C LEU A 30 7.39 3.43 9.64
N ASN A 31 7.34 3.68 10.95
CA ASN A 31 7.38 5.06 11.45
C ASN A 31 8.73 5.72 11.18
N THR A 32 9.84 4.97 11.28
CA THR A 32 11.14 5.46 10.84
C THR A 32 11.13 5.79 9.35
N LEU A 33 10.63 4.88 8.49
CA LEU A 33 10.50 5.18 7.06
C LEU A 33 9.61 6.41 6.80
N LYS A 34 8.51 6.57 7.54
CA LYS A 34 7.62 7.73 7.44
C LYS A 34 8.32 9.04 7.78
N SER A 35 9.25 9.05 8.73
CA SER A 35 10.06 10.24 9.04
C SER A 35 11.09 10.56 7.95
N ILE A 36 11.52 9.57 7.18
CA ILE A 36 12.49 9.73 6.07
C ILE A 36 11.77 10.16 4.79
N ASN A 37 10.71 9.45 4.43
CA ASN A 37 9.91 9.67 3.24
C ASN A 37 8.44 9.35 3.50
N SER A 38 7.69 10.35 3.97
CA SER A 38 6.26 10.22 4.28
C SER A 38 5.38 9.97 3.05
N LYS A 39 5.92 10.16 1.83
CA LYS A 39 5.22 9.97 0.55
C LYS A 39 5.67 8.69 -0.16
N HIS A 40 6.42 7.78 0.49
CA HIS A 40 6.83 6.54 -0.16
C HIS A 40 5.60 5.65 -0.44
N PRO A 41 5.34 5.21 -1.68
CA PRO A 41 4.12 4.47 -2.00
C PRO A 41 4.03 3.14 -1.24
N LEU A 42 5.14 2.40 -1.11
CA LEU A 42 5.16 1.12 -0.39
C LEU A 42 5.03 1.27 1.14
N LEU A 43 5.31 2.46 1.70
CA LEU A 43 5.08 2.73 3.13
C LEU A 43 3.58 2.60 3.43
N HIS A 44 2.77 3.30 2.64
CA HIS A 44 1.32 3.28 2.78
C HIS A 44 0.72 1.93 2.35
N TYR A 45 1.34 1.26 1.37
CA TYR A 45 0.95 -0.12 1.00
C TYR A 45 1.10 -1.07 2.20
N ASN A 46 2.27 -1.07 2.86
CA ASN A 46 2.51 -1.93 4.00
C ASN A 46 1.58 -1.60 5.19
N PHE A 47 1.25 -0.33 5.41
CA PHE A 47 0.19 0.03 6.38
C PHE A 47 -1.17 -0.53 5.99
N SER A 48 -1.51 -0.58 4.70
CA SER A 48 -2.76 -1.21 4.25
C SER A 48 -2.81 -2.70 4.56
N CYS A 49 -1.70 -3.42 4.36
CA CYS A 49 -1.55 -4.83 4.74
C CYS A 49 -1.72 -5.02 6.25
N TYR A 50 -1.08 -4.16 7.05
CA TYR A 50 -1.19 -4.19 8.51
C TYR A 50 -2.63 -4.01 9.00
N TYR A 51 -3.32 -2.97 8.55
CA TYR A 51 -4.70 -2.74 8.96
C TYR A 51 -5.66 -3.81 8.44
N SER A 52 -5.41 -4.35 7.25
CA SER A 52 -6.13 -5.50 6.72
C SER A 52 -6.01 -6.71 7.67
N LEU A 53 -4.80 -7.05 8.11
CA LEU A 53 -4.57 -8.18 9.03
C LEU A 53 -5.24 -7.97 10.40
N LEU A 54 -5.35 -6.72 10.86
CA LEU A 54 -6.08 -6.37 12.08
C LEU A 54 -7.62 -6.31 11.91
N GLY A 55 -8.12 -6.37 10.67
CA GLY A 55 -9.54 -6.20 10.38
C GLY A 55 -10.03 -4.74 10.41
N ASP A 56 -9.12 -3.77 10.52
CA ASP A 56 -9.45 -2.33 10.46
C ASP A 56 -9.60 -1.90 8.99
N ILE A 57 -10.72 -2.31 8.39
CA ILE A 57 -11.04 -2.05 6.98
C ILE A 57 -10.96 -0.56 6.63
N PRO A 58 -11.54 0.38 7.42
CA PRO A 58 -11.46 1.80 7.09
C PRO A 58 -10.02 2.32 6.96
N LYS A 59 -9.16 2.05 7.94
CA LYS A 59 -7.75 2.49 7.88
C LYS A 59 -6.95 1.79 6.80
N GLY A 60 -7.24 0.51 6.55
CA GLY A 60 -6.60 -0.23 5.47
C GLY A 60 -6.89 0.35 4.10
N ILE A 61 -8.15 0.70 3.83
CA ILE A 61 -8.55 1.36 2.58
C ILE A 61 -7.94 2.76 2.46
N GLU A 62 -7.95 3.54 3.53
CA GLU A 62 -7.33 4.87 3.52
C GLU A 62 -5.83 4.79 3.19
N SER A 63 -5.12 3.86 3.83
CA SER A 63 -3.69 3.63 3.57
C SER A 63 -3.45 3.18 2.13
N LEU A 64 -4.29 2.29 1.60
CA LEU A 64 -4.17 1.85 0.21
C LEU A 64 -4.40 2.99 -0.78
N LYS A 65 -5.38 3.87 -0.54
CA LYS A 65 -5.60 5.07 -1.37
C LYS A 65 -4.37 5.98 -1.39
N ARG A 66 -3.79 6.27 -0.23
CA ARG A 66 -2.55 7.07 -0.13
C ARG A 66 -1.38 6.41 -0.88
N SER A 67 -1.26 5.09 -0.82
CA SER A 67 -0.26 4.35 -1.58
C SER A 67 -0.37 4.63 -3.08
N ILE A 68 -1.60 4.55 -3.61
CA ILE A 68 -1.89 4.82 -5.02
C ILE A 68 -1.66 6.29 -5.39
N GLU A 69 -2.13 7.22 -4.55
CA GLU A 69 -1.89 8.68 -4.72
C GLU A 69 -0.40 9.02 -4.76
N HIS A 70 0.43 8.25 -4.05
CA HIS A 70 1.88 8.40 -4.02
C HIS A 70 2.62 7.60 -5.10
N GLY A 71 1.91 7.03 -6.08
CA GLY A 71 2.51 6.40 -7.25
C GLY A 71 2.71 4.89 -7.14
N PHE A 72 1.95 4.20 -6.29
CA PHE A 72 1.88 2.74 -6.37
C PHE A 72 1.21 2.31 -7.69
N GLN A 73 1.93 1.53 -8.49
CA GLN A 73 1.53 1.12 -9.85
C GLN A 73 1.28 -0.38 -10.01
N ASN A 74 1.62 -1.20 -9.02
CA ASN A 74 1.47 -2.66 -9.14
C ASN A 74 0.02 -3.10 -8.83
N TYR A 75 -0.92 -2.72 -9.70
CA TYR A 75 -2.34 -3.01 -9.50
C TYR A 75 -2.68 -4.50 -9.51
N GLN A 76 -1.86 -5.34 -10.15
CA GLN A 76 -2.01 -6.79 -10.11
C GLN A 76 -1.81 -7.35 -8.69
N THR A 77 -0.91 -6.76 -7.89
CA THR A 77 -0.75 -7.14 -6.49
C THR A 77 -2.02 -6.88 -5.68
N LEU A 78 -2.83 -5.86 -6.04
CA LEU A 78 -4.08 -5.57 -5.32
C LEU A 78 -5.09 -6.72 -5.39
N THR A 79 -5.08 -7.52 -6.46
CA THR A 79 -6.01 -8.63 -6.66
C THR A 79 -5.50 -9.95 -6.07
N THR A 80 -4.18 -10.07 -5.83
CA THR A 80 -3.53 -11.34 -5.49
C THR A 80 -2.93 -11.38 -4.09
N ASP A 81 -2.45 -10.26 -3.53
CA ASP A 81 -1.72 -10.26 -2.26
C ASP A 81 -2.60 -10.77 -1.10
N PRO A 82 -2.20 -11.84 -0.40
CA PRO A 82 -2.98 -12.38 0.71
C PRO A 82 -3.14 -11.40 1.89
N ASP A 83 -2.21 -10.48 2.11
CA ASP A 83 -2.23 -9.60 3.30
C ASP A 83 -3.37 -8.58 3.25
N ILE A 84 -3.82 -8.20 2.05
CA ILE A 84 -4.97 -7.30 1.86
C ILE A 84 -6.29 -8.05 1.60
N LYS A 85 -6.36 -9.37 1.83
CA LYS A 85 -7.56 -10.18 1.58
C LYS A 85 -8.80 -9.61 2.27
N ASN A 86 -8.67 -9.14 3.51
CA ASN A 86 -9.80 -8.58 4.26
C ASN A 86 -10.31 -7.28 3.62
N LEU A 87 -9.40 -6.45 3.08
CA LEU A 87 -9.79 -5.26 2.31
C LEU A 87 -10.53 -5.68 1.04
N ARG A 88 -10.02 -6.67 0.29
CA ARG A 88 -10.65 -7.14 -0.96
C ARG A 88 -12.11 -7.56 -0.80
N GLN A 89 -12.48 -8.09 0.35
CA GLN A 89 -13.86 -8.52 0.62
C GLN A 89 -14.82 -7.36 0.88
N SER A 90 -14.28 -6.17 1.18
CA SER A 90 -15.06 -5.00 1.56
C SER A 90 -15.72 -4.28 0.36
N PRO A 91 -16.92 -3.70 0.55
CA PRO A 91 -17.52 -2.81 -0.46
C PRO A 91 -16.64 -1.60 -0.81
N GLN A 92 -15.85 -1.10 0.14
CA GLN A 92 -14.97 0.05 -0.05
C GLN A 92 -13.85 -0.26 -1.05
N PHE A 93 -13.32 -1.48 -1.01
CA PHE A 93 -12.31 -1.92 -1.97
C PHE A 93 -12.88 -2.07 -3.38
N ARG A 94 -14.10 -2.61 -3.53
CA ARG A 94 -14.77 -2.67 -4.83
C ARG A 94 -14.90 -1.28 -5.46
N LYS A 95 -15.39 -0.30 -4.69
CA LYS A 95 -15.46 1.09 -5.14
C LYS A 95 -14.10 1.67 -5.55
N LEU A 96 -13.03 1.31 -4.83
CA LEU A 96 -11.68 1.72 -5.18
C LEU A 96 -11.22 1.07 -6.49
N GLN A 97 -11.47 -0.23 -6.70
CA GLN A 97 -11.14 -0.91 -7.96
C GLN A 97 -11.89 -0.30 -9.15
N ASP A 98 -13.19 -0.07 -9.02
CA ASP A 98 -14.00 0.55 -10.08
C ASP A 98 -13.44 1.92 -10.46
N PHE A 99 -13.05 2.72 -9.46
CA PHE A 99 -12.40 4.01 -9.69
C PHE A 99 -11.07 3.88 -10.45
N LEU A 100 -10.23 2.89 -10.12
CA LEU A 100 -8.94 2.68 -10.78
C LEU A 100 -9.10 2.19 -12.23
N LEU A 101 -10.07 1.30 -12.49
CA LEU A 101 -10.37 0.83 -13.85
C LEU A 101 -10.80 2.00 -14.74
N ASN A 102 -11.74 2.83 -14.26
CA ASN A 102 -12.22 4.00 -14.99
C ASN A 102 -11.09 5.02 -15.25
N LYS A 103 -10.17 5.19 -14.30
CA LYS A 103 -9.01 6.09 -14.47
C LYS A 103 -8.05 5.59 -15.56
N ASN A 104 -7.76 4.28 -15.57
CA ASN A 104 -6.89 3.69 -16.58
C ASN A 104 -7.52 3.76 -17.98
N GLU A 105 -8.84 3.57 -18.10
CA GLU A 105 -9.56 3.74 -19.36
C GLU A 105 -9.47 5.19 -19.89
N GLN A 106 -9.62 6.19 -19.02
CA GLN A 106 -9.48 7.59 -19.39
C GLN A 106 -8.05 7.96 -19.82
N GLU A 107 -7.02 7.46 -19.14
CA GLU A 107 -5.62 7.69 -19.51
C GLU A 107 -5.25 7.04 -20.86
N ASN A 108 -5.87 5.91 -21.21
CA ASN A 108 -5.67 5.23 -22.50
C ASN A 108 -6.44 5.87 -23.67
N LEU A 109 -7.45 6.71 -23.40
CA LEU A 109 -8.23 7.42 -24.41
C LEU A 109 -7.60 8.76 -24.83
N ILE A 110 -6.61 9.27 -24.09
CA ILE A 110 -5.88 10.49 -24.45
C ILE A 110 -4.74 10.08 -25.40
N PRO A 111 -4.73 10.55 -26.67
CA PRO A 111 -3.60 10.31 -27.56
C PRO A 111 -2.34 10.86 -26.91
N LYS A 112 -1.30 10.02 -26.74
CA LYS A 112 0.02 10.50 -26.34
C LYS A 112 0.56 11.37 -27.47
N VAL A 113 0.61 12.68 -27.24
CA VAL A 113 1.21 13.69 -28.13
C VAL A 113 2.72 13.48 -28.21
#